data_AF-A0A933D8F9-F1
#
_entry.id   AF-A0A933D8F9-F1
#
_cell.length_a   1.000
_cell.length_b   1.000
_cell.length_c   1.000
_cell.angle_alpha   90.00
_cell.angle_beta   90.00
_cell.angle_gamma   90.00
#
_symmetry.space_group_name_H-M   'P 1'
#
loop_
_entity.id
_entity.type
_entity.pdbx_description
1 polymer ?
#
loop_
_entity_poly.entity_id
_entity_poly.type
_entity_poly.pdbx_seq_one_letter_code
_entity_poly.pdbx_strand_id
1 'polypeptide(L)'
;MWHDVETTEDLLNFTVVADTAAQLVRESAGQPLSIGVSGSWGTGKSSLVKMIGTSLKETDADKGKYVFLEFNAWLYQGYDDARMALLQSVADRLLMEAKARKTHVEKAVDFLKRVNWLRVGNLLAPTVSSALVGGT
;
A
#
# COMPACT_ATOMS: atom_id res chain seq x y z
N MET A 1 -4.06 19.01 22.25
CA MET A 1 -3.25 17.85 21.84
C MET A 1 -3.85 16.64 22.54
N TRP A 2 -4.74 15.92 21.84
CA TRP A 2 -5.49 14.80 22.42
C TRP A 2 -4.72 13.53 22.12
N HIS A 3 -4.46 12.75 23.17
CA HIS A 3 -3.76 11.48 23.09
C HIS A 3 -4.71 10.46 22.44
N ASP A 4 -4.41 10.06 21.21
CA ASP A 4 -5.03 8.92 20.56
C ASP A 4 -4.47 7.66 21.25
N VAL A 5 -5.29 7.00 22.06
CA VAL A 5 -4.96 5.73 22.70
C VAL A 5 -5.61 4.65 21.83
N GLU A 6 -4.81 4.02 20.97
CA GLU A 6 -5.25 2.82 20.25
C GLU A 6 -5.61 1.75 21.30
N THR A 7 -6.91 1.51 21.47
CA THR A 7 -7.44 0.57 22.45
C THR A 7 -7.42 -0.84 21.89
N THR A 8 -6.87 -1.76 22.69
CA THR A 8 -6.68 -3.19 22.40
C THR A 8 -7.95 -4.03 22.60
N GLU A 9 -9.06 -3.44 23.07
CA GLU A 9 -10.32 -4.16 23.29
C GLU A 9 -11.37 -3.83 22.21
N ASP A 10 -11.78 -4.87 21.49
CA ASP A 10 -12.78 -4.80 20.43
C ASP A 10 -14.21 -4.75 20.99
N LEU A 11 -14.65 -3.55 21.37
CA LEU A 11 -16.00 -3.28 21.86
C LEU A 11 -17.08 -3.22 20.75
N LEU A 12 -16.68 -3.30 19.48
CA LEU A 12 -17.54 -3.08 18.31
C LEU A 12 -17.56 -4.26 17.33
N ASN A 13 -17.04 -5.42 17.74
CA ASN A 13 -17.00 -6.64 16.93
C ASN A 13 -16.25 -6.46 15.60
N PHE A 14 -15.31 -5.49 15.54
CA PHE A 14 -14.50 -5.22 14.36
C PHE A 14 -13.60 -6.40 14.00
N THR A 15 -13.23 -7.23 14.96
CA THR A 15 -12.48 -8.47 14.76
C THR A 15 -13.22 -9.40 13.81
N VAL A 16 -14.54 -9.57 14.00
CA VAL A 16 -15.36 -10.44 13.12
C VAL A 16 -15.40 -9.90 11.69
N VAL A 17 -15.51 -8.58 11.54
CA VAL A 17 -15.48 -7.94 10.22
C VAL A 17 -14.08 -8.07 9.59
N ALA A 18 -13.03 -7.89 10.39
CA ALA A 18 -11.65 -8.02 9.95
C ALA A 18 -11.32 -9.45 9.48
N ASP A 19 -11.77 -10.45 10.24
CA ASP A 19 -11.58 -11.87 9.93
C ASP A 19 -12.33 -12.27 8.66
N THR A 20 -13.55 -11.74 8.48
CA THR A 20 -14.33 -11.96 7.25
C THR A 20 -13.61 -11.35 6.04
N ALA A 21 -13.12 -10.11 6.15
CA ALA A 21 -12.36 -9.48 5.07
C ALA A 21 -11.04 -10.22 4.79
N ALA A 22 -10.35 -10.70 5.82
CA ALA A 22 -9.15 -11.51 5.68
C ALA A 22 -9.46 -12.86 5.00
N GLN A 23 -10.61 -13.47 5.31
CA GLN A 23 -11.09 -14.68 4.65
C GLN A 23 -11.33 -14.46 3.15
N LEU A 24 -12.00 -13.37 2.78
CA LEU A 24 -12.21 -13.02 1.36
C LEU A 24 -10.89 -12.85 0.60
N VAL A 25 -9.87 -12.25 1.24
CA VAL A 25 -8.52 -12.12 0.65
C VAL A 25 -7.83 -13.47 0.49
N ARG A 26 -8.07 -14.43 1.39
CA ARG A 26 -7.55 -15.81 1.25
C ARG A 26 -8.25 -16.57 0.13
N GLU A 27 -9.57 -16.46 0.08
CA GLU A 27 -10.41 -17.14 -0.91
C GLU A 27 -10.26 -16.59 -2.32
N SER A 28 -9.79 -15.34 -2.48
CA SER A 28 -9.50 -14.79 -3.81
C SER A 28 -8.40 -15.54 -4.56
N ALA A 29 -7.63 -16.40 -3.87
CA ALA A 29 -6.64 -17.29 -4.47
C ALA A 29 -5.64 -16.59 -5.42
N GLY A 30 -5.25 -15.36 -5.08
CA GLY A 30 -4.33 -14.55 -5.87
C GLY A 30 -4.97 -13.71 -6.97
N GLN A 31 -6.30 -13.74 -7.11
CA GLN A 31 -7.02 -12.80 -7.97
C GLN A 31 -7.03 -11.40 -7.34
N PRO A 32 -6.93 -10.33 -8.14
CA PRO A 32 -7.04 -8.96 -7.65
C PRO A 32 -8.39 -8.72 -6.97
N LEU A 33 -8.36 -8.27 -5.72
CA LEU A 33 -9.54 -7.95 -4.92
C LEU A 33 -9.44 -6.51 -4.41
N SER A 34 -10.53 -5.75 -4.52
CA SER A 34 -10.64 -4.39 -3.99
C SER A 34 -11.76 -4.35 -2.95
N ILE A 35 -11.44 -3.90 -1.74
CA ILE A 35 -12.38 -3.77 -0.62
C ILE A 35 -12.47 -2.29 -0.23
N GLY A 36 -13.67 -1.72 -0.27
CA GLY A 36 -13.94 -0.36 0.19
C GLY A 36 -14.42 -0.35 1.64
N VAL A 37 -13.79 0.48 2.49
CA VAL A 37 -14.22 0.70 3.88
C VAL A 37 -14.76 2.13 4.00
N SER A 38 -16.06 2.25 4.24
CA SER A 38 -16.75 3.54 4.37
C SER A 38 -17.39 3.71 5.75
N GLY A 39 -17.47 4.94 6.24
CA GLY A 39 -18.05 5.28 7.53
C GLY A 39 -17.66 6.68 7.99
N SER A 40 -18.38 7.22 8.98
CA SER A 40 -18.16 8.58 9.51
C SER A 40 -16.73 8.79 10.02
N TRP A 41 -16.29 10.05 10.13
CA TRP A 41 -14.98 10.36 10.71
C TRP A 41 -14.92 9.87 12.17
N GLY A 42 -13.78 9.29 12.58
CA GLY A 42 -13.61 8.78 13.95
C GLY A 42 -14.21 7.40 14.25
N THR A 43 -14.79 6.69 13.28
CA THR A 43 -15.41 5.37 13.49
C THR A 43 -14.43 4.19 13.47
N GLY A 44 -13.11 4.42 13.54
CA GLY A 44 -12.12 3.33 13.59
C GLY A 44 -11.81 2.62 12.26
N LYS A 45 -12.10 3.24 11.10
CA LYS A 45 -11.81 2.63 9.77
C LYS A 45 -10.35 2.24 9.59
N SER A 46 -9.41 3.10 9.98
CA SER A 46 -7.98 2.81 9.89
C SER A 46 -7.60 1.64 10.81
N SER A 47 -8.19 1.59 12.01
CA SER A 47 -8.01 0.48 12.95
C SER A 47 -8.52 -0.83 12.35
N LEU A 48 -9.69 -0.82 11.68
CA LEU A 48 -10.21 -2.00 10.97
C LEU A 48 -9.24 -2.49 9.89
N VAL A 49 -8.68 -1.60 9.07
CA VAL A 49 -7.71 -1.98 8.03
C VAL A 49 -6.44 -2.59 8.63
N LYS A 50 -5.95 -2.05 9.75
CA LYS A 50 -4.82 -2.64 10.49
C LYS A 50 -5.17 -4.03 11.03
N MET A 51 -6.36 -4.21 11.61
CA MET A 51 -6.82 -5.51 12.13
C MET A 51 -6.93 -6.57 11.03
N ILE A 52 -7.40 -6.21 9.82
CA ILE A 52 -7.39 -7.11 8.67
C ILE A 52 -5.95 -7.58 8.37
N GLY A 53 -4.98 -6.66 8.39
CA GLY A 53 -3.57 -6.97 8.19
C GLY A 53 -2.99 -7.90 9.27
N THR A 54 -3.42 -7.76 10.52
CA THR A 54 -3.05 -8.65 11.63
C THR A 54 -3.67 -10.04 11.46
N SER A 55 -4.98 -10.13 11.21
CA SER A 55 -5.70 -11.39 11.00
C SER A 55 -5.12 -12.22 9.85
N LEU A 56 -4.70 -11.56 8.77
CA LEU A 56 -4.00 -12.20 7.64
C LEU A 56 -2.64 -12.81 8.02
N LYS A 57 -1.94 -12.26 9.03
CA LYS A 57 -0.64 -12.77 9.47
C LYS A 57 -0.75 -13.88 10.52
N GLU A 58 -1.77 -13.82 11.37
CA GLU A 58 -1.94 -14.75 12.49
C GLU A 58 -2.51 -16.11 12.04
N THR A 59 -3.39 -16.11 11.04
CA THR A 59 -4.12 -17.30 10.61
C THR A 59 -3.37 -18.13 9.56
N ASP A 60 -2.32 -17.58 8.94
CA ASP A 60 -1.64 -18.24 7.82
C ASP A 60 -0.51 -19.17 8.30
N ALA A 61 -0.58 -20.44 7.89
CA ALA A 61 0.45 -21.44 8.21
C ALA A 61 1.80 -21.09 7.57
N ASP A 62 1.77 -20.43 6.40
CA ASP A 62 2.93 -19.89 5.73
C ASP A 62 3.20 -18.46 6.18
N LYS A 63 3.89 -18.33 7.33
CA LYS A 63 4.38 -17.04 7.85
C LYS A 63 5.16 -16.30 6.75
N GLY A 64 4.52 -15.32 6.14
CA GLY A 64 5.11 -14.49 5.09
C GLY A 64 4.38 -14.50 3.75
N LYS A 65 3.33 -15.30 3.53
CA LYS A 65 2.59 -15.27 2.26
C LYS A 65 2.07 -13.86 1.90
N TYR A 66 1.56 -13.13 2.88
CA TYR A 66 1.05 -11.77 2.71
C TYR A 66 2.06 -10.70 3.14
N VAL A 67 2.19 -9.66 2.33
CA VAL A 67 2.94 -8.43 2.66
C VAL A 67 1.92 -7.31 2.82
N PHE A 68 1.86 -6.75 4.03
CA PHE A 68 0.97 -5.62 4.32
C PHE A 68 1.71 -4.29 4.11
N LEU A 69 1.08 -3.37 3.37
CA LEU A 69 1.59 -2.03 3.09
C LEU A 69 0.48 -1.01 3.37
N GLU A 70 0.82 0.01 4.15
CA GLU A 70 -0.06 1.15 4.43
C GLU A 70 0.41 2.36 3.60
N PHE A 71 -0.54 3.03 2.94
CA PHE A 71 -0.27 4.22 2.14
C PHE A 71 -1.26 5.33 2.50
N ASN A 72 -0.74 6.45 3.01
CA ASN A 72 -1.55 7.63 3.32
C ASN A 72 -1.50 8.63 2.16
N ALA A 73 -2.59 8.67 1.37
CA ALA A 73 -2.69 9.55 0.21
C ALA A 73 -2.70 11.05 0.58
N TRP A 74 -3.13 11.41 1.79
CA TRP A 74 -3.20 12.82 2.23
C TRP A 74 -1.82 13.46 2.31
N LEU A 75 -0.78 12.69 2.66
CA LEU A 75 0.62 13.16 2.69
C LEU A 75 1.12 13.60 1.31
N TYR A 76 0.46 13.18 0.24
CA TYR A 76 0.81 13.47 -1.14
C TYR A 76 -0.20 14.39 -1.84
N GLN A 77 -1.22 14.89 -1.11
CA GLN A 77 -2.12 15.90 -1.66
C GLN A 77 -1.36 17.21 -1.87
N GLY A 78 -1.40 17.71 -3.12
CA GLY A 78 -0.67 18.91 -3.55
C GLY A 78 0.62 18.60 -4.32
N TYR A 79 1.06 17.34 -4.37
CA TYR A 79 2.07 16.88 -5.33
C TYR A 79 1.36 16.20 -6.51
N ASP A 80 1.77 16.53 -7.74
CA ASP A 80 1.21 15.97 -8.98
C ASP A 80 1.34 14.43 -9.09
N ASP A 81 2.01 13.79 -8.14
CA ASP A 81 2.49 12.42 -8.31
C ASP A 81 2.15 11.45 -7.17
N ALA A 82 0.92 11.54 -6.64
CA ALA A 82 0.40 10.54 -5.68
C ALA A 82 0.46 9.10 -6.24
N ARG A 83 0.37 8.94 -7.57
CA ARG A 83 0.47 7.64 -8.24
C ARG A 83 1.90 7.09 -8.24
N MET A 84 2.92 7.87 -8.59
CA MET A 84 4.30 7.37 -8.45
C MET A 84 4.68 7.20 -6.98
N ALA A 85 4.18 8.04 -6.07
CA ALA A 85 4.42 7.85 -4.64
C ALA A 85 3.91 6.47 -4.16
N LEU A 86 2.71 6.06 -4.60
CA LEU A 86 2.18 4.73 -4.32
C LEU A 86 3.06 3.62 -4.93
N LEU A 87 3.42 3.73 -6.22
CA LEU A 87 4.27 2.73 -6.88
C LEU A 87 5.65 2.61 -6.24
N GLN A 88 6.24 3.73 -5.84
CA GLN A 88 7.53 3.79 -5.16
C GLN A 88 7.44 3.11 -3.79
N SER A 89 6.40 3.42 -3.00
CA SER A 89 6.14 2.77 -1.71
C SER A 89 6.02 1.24 -1.85
N VAL A 90 5.28 0.78 -2.87
CA VAL A 90 5.14 -0.66 -3.18
C VAL A 90 6.48 -1.27 -3.58
N ALA A 91 7.24 -0.62 -4.46
CA ALA A 91 8.54 -1.12 -4.92
C ALA A 91 9.55 -1.22 -3.78
N ASP A 92 9.63 -0.20 -2.93
CA ASP A 92 10.54 -0.17 -1.79
C ASP A 92 10.18 -1.26 -0.77
N ARG A 93 8.88 -1.43 -0.48
CA ARG A 93 8.43 -2.50 0.43
C ARG A 93 8.72 -3.88 -0.13
N LEU A 94 8.48 -4.10 -1.42
CA LEU A 94 8.74 -5.38 -2.08
C LEU A 94 10.23 -5.70 -2.07
N LEU A 95 11.10 -4.70 -2.29
CA LEU A 95 12.55 -4.87 -2.23
C LEU A 95 13.02 -5.21 -0.81
N MET A 96 12.49 -4.54 0.22
CA MET A 96 12.81 -4.84 1.62
C MET A 96 12.44 -6.30 1.97
N GLU A 97 11.23 -6.74 1.63
CA GLU A 97 10.77 -8.10 1.90
C GLU A 97 11.57 -9.15 1.10
N ALA A 98 11.84 -8.88 -0.18
CA ALA A 98 12.64 -9.78 -1.03
C ALA A 98 14.05 -9.96 -0.48
N LYS A 99 14.70 -8.88 -0.02
CA LYS A 99 16.02 -8.93 0.62
C LYS A 99 15.98 -9.67 1.95
N ALA A 100 14.98 -9.38 2.80
CA ALA A 100 14.83 -10.05 4.10
C ALA A 100 14.65 -11.57 3.95
N ARG A 101 13.86 -11.99 2.96
CA ARG A 101 13.58 -13.41 2.68
C ARG A 101 14.62 -14.08 1.78
N LYS A 102 15.52 -13.29 1.17
CA LYS A 102 16.49 -13.73 0.14
C LYS A 102 15.83 -14.42 -1.05
N THR A 103 14.59 -14.08 -1.35
CA THR A 103 13.77 -14.66 -2.44
C THR A 103 13.39 -13.59 -3.44
N HIS A 104 13.50 -13.89 -4.73
CA HIS A 104 13.04 -13.00 -5.82
C HIS A 104 13.61 -11.56 -5.81
N VAL A 105 14.79 -11.36 -5.22
CA VAL A 105 15.45 -10.04 -5.10
C VAL A 105 15.63 -9.37 -6.47
N GLU A 106 16.04 -10.14 -7.48
CA GLU A 106 16.26 -9.64 -8.84
C GLU A 106 14.97 -9.05 -9.44
N LYS A 107 13.83 -9.75 -9.30
CA LYS A 107 12.52 -9.27 -9.75
C LYS A 107 12.11 -7.98 -9.04
N ALA A 108 12.39 -7.87 -7.74
CA ALA A 108 12.08 -6.66 -6.97
C ALA A 108 12.94 -5.47 -7.43
N VAL A 109 14.23 -5.71 -7.71
CA VAL A 109 15.13 -4.68 -8.27
C VAL A 109 14.67 -4.24 -9.65
N ASP A 110 14.27 -5.16 -10.52
CA ASP A 110 13.79 -4.82 -11.85
C ASP A 110 12.47 -4.03 -11.81
N PHE A 111 11.58 -4.35 -10.89
CA PHE A 111 10.38 -3.56 -10.65
C PHE A 111 10.73 -2.13 -10.21
N LEU A 112 11.63 -1.97 -9.24
CA LEU A 112 12.09 -0.66 -8.77
C LEU A 112 12.75 0.16 -9.89
N LYS A 113 13.57 -0.47 -10.73
CA LYS A 113 14.16 0.18 -11.91
C LYS A 113 13.10 0.73 -12.86
N ARG A 114 12.04 -0.04 -13.12
CA ARG A 114 10.92 0.40 -13.98
C ARG A 114 10.18 1.59 -13.37
N VAL A 115 9.94 1.59 -12.06
CA VAL A 115 9.32 2.72 -11.36
C VAL A 115 10.22 3.97 -11.45
N ASN A 116 11.53 3.83 -11.23
CA ASN A 116 12.44 4.97 -11.33
C ASN A 116 12.56 5.51 -12.77
N TRP A 117 12.50 4.63 -13.78
CA TRP A 117 12.47 5.05 -15.18
C TRP A 117 11.22 5.86 -15.52
N LEU A 118 10.05 5.44 -15.03
CA LEU A 118 8.81 6.19 -15.17
C LEU A 118 8.91 7.58 -14.53
N ARG A 119 9.52 7.67 -13.33
CA ARG A 119 9.73 8.95 -12.64
C ARG A 119 10.64 9.90 -13.42
N VAL A 120 11.74 9.39 -13.96
CA VAL A 120 12.66 10.19 -14.80
C VAL A 120 11.94 10.64 -16.08
N GLY A 121 11.18 9.75 -16.72
CA GLY A 121 10.36 10.10 -17.89
C GLY A 121 9.36 11.22 -17.60
N ASN A 122 8.63 11.14 -16.48
CA ASN A 122 7.67 12.18 -16.07
C ASN A 122 8.34 13.52 -15.78
N LEU A 123 9.57 13.53 -15.24
CA LEU A 123 10.31 14.76 -14.98
C LEU A 123 10.82 15.43 -16.26
N LEU A 124 11.22 14.63 -17.25
CA LEU A 124 11.75 15.12 -18.53
C LEU A 124 10.66 15.46 -19.55
N ALA A 125 9.46 14.89 -19.43
CA ALA A 125 8.33 15.19 -20.30
C ALA A 125 8.00 16.70 -20.40
N PRO A 126 7.81 17.44 -19.29
CA PRO A 126 7.46 18.86 -19.37
C PRO A 126 8.61 19.74 -19.87
N THR A 127 9.88 19.35 -19.64
CA THR A 127 11.05 20.12 -20.12
C THR A 127 11.30 19.93 -21.61
N VAL A 128 11.05 18.73 -22.14
CA VAL A 128 11.10 18.47 -23.60
C VAL A 128 9.91 19.15 -24.29
N SER A 129 8.71 19.08 -23.72
CA SER A 129 7.54 19.76 -24.28
C SER A 129 7.69 21.28 -24.26
N SER A 130 8.23 21.88 -23.21
CA SER A 130 8.46 23.33 -23.16
C SER A 130 9.57 23.79 -24.10
N ALA A 131 10.62 23.00 -24.29
CA ALA A 131 11.67 23.29 -25.27
C ALA A 131 11.18 23.18 -26.73
N LEU A 132 10.23 22.27 -27.02
CA LEU A 132 9.64 22.12 -28.35
C LEU A 132 8.54 23.14 -28.65
N VAL A 133 7.82 23.62 -27.64
CA VAL A 133 6.72 24.59 -27.80
C VAL A 133 7.18 26.04 -27.63
N GLY A 134 8.26 26.29 -26.87
CA GLY A 134 8.82 27.63 -26.62
C GLY A 134 9.89 28.09 -27.61
N GLY A 135 10.17 27.30 -28.65
CA GLY A 135 11.13 27.62 -29.71
C GLY A 135 10.49 28.27 -30.94
N THR A 136 9.75 29.38 -30.76
CA THR A 136 9.45 30.38 -31.80
C THR A 136 9.39 31.76 -31.17
#